data_AF-A0A355UJA7-F1
#
_entry.id   AF-A0A355UJA7-F1
#
_cell.length_a   1.000
_cell.length_b   1.000
_cell.length_c   1.000
_cell.angle_alpha   90.00
_cell.angle_beta   90.00
_cell.angle_gamma   90.00
#
_symmetry.space_group_name_H-M   'P 1'
#
loop_
_entity.id
_entity.type
_entity.pdbx_description
1 polymer ?
#
loop_
_entity_poly.entity_id
_entity_poly.type
_entity_poly.pdbx_seq_one_letter_code
_entity_poly.pdbx_strand_id
1 'polypeptide(L)'
;LIDFYIEPGSIDADGLFILEEIFQFEPSYVRYDHDFEHEDKKRHPLNHLDINYSSYGTFKLGLNKKISTVNFENMHDTNKDCLFVNER
;
A
#
# COMPACT_ATOMS: atom_id res chain seq x y z
N LEU A 1 16.19 -2.62 13.81
CA LEU A 1 16.32 -1.81 12.57
C LEU A 1 17.04 -0.54 12.97
N ILE A 2 18.07 -0.14 12.24
CA ILE A 2 18.93 1.00 12.60
C ILE A 2 18.10 2.28 12.48
N ASP A 3 18.02 3.05 13.58
CA ASP A 3 17.47 4.41 13.57
C ASP A 3 18.42 5.30 12.76
N PHE A 4 18.20 5.41 11.46
CA PHE A 4 18.84 6.44 10.64
C PHE A 4 18.23 7.79 11.04
N TYR A 5 18.88 8.47 11.98
CA TYR A 5 18.56 9.86 12.27
C TYR A 5 19.01 10.71 11.08
N ILE A 6 18.05 11.10 10.25
CA ILE A 6 18.28 12.01 9.13
C ILE A 6 18.10 13.43 9.65
N GLU A 7 19.16 14.23 9.61
CA GLU A 7 19.10 15.63 10.01
C GLU A 7 18.17 16.41 9.06
N PRO A 8 17.16 17.13 9.59
CA PRO A 8 16.29 17.97 8.77
C PRO A 8 17.11 19.02 8.00
N GLY A 9 16.92 19.09 6.68
CA GLY A 9 17.67 19.99 5.80
C GLY A 9 19.06 19.50 5.39
N SER A 10 19.40 18.25 5.68
CA SER A 10 20.55 17.57 5.07
C SER A 10 20.23 17.12 3.64
N ILE A 11 21.28 16.90 2.83
CA ILE A 11 21.13 16.35 1.47
C ILE A 11 20.43 14.98 1.46
N ASP A 12 20.61 14.20 2.54
CA ASP A 12 19.94 12.90 2.71
C ASP A 12 18.44 13.08 2.95
N ALA A 13 18.04 14.11 3.72
CA ALA A 13 16.65 14.48 3.90
C ALA A 13 16.01 14.93 2.58
N ASP A 14 16.69 15.80 1.84
CA ASP A 14 16.20 16.30 0.55
C ASP A 14 16.06 15.17 -0.47
N GLY A 15 17.01 14.23 -0.49
CA GLY A 15 16.95 13.03 -1.32
C GLY A 15 15.75 12.15 -0.98
N LEU A 16 15.46 11.97 0.31
CA LEU A 16 14.30 11.21 0.76
C LEU A 16 12.99 11.90 0.37
N PHE A 17 12.88 13.23 0.57
CA PHE A 17 11.72 14.00 0.15
C PHE A 17 11.46 13.90 -1.35
N ILE A 18 12.51 13.95 -2.19
CA ILE A 18 12.36 13.79 -3.64
C ILE A 18 11.87 12.38 -3.99
N LEU A 19 12.37 11.34 -3.33
CA LEU A 19 11.90 9.97 -3.53
C LEU A 19 10.43 9.82 -3.12
N GLU A 20 10.03 10.40 -1.99
CA GLU A 20 8.64 10.44 -1.56
C GLU A 20 7.75 11.15 -2.59
N GLU A 21 8.15 12.32 -3.10
CA GLU A 21 7.39 13.05 -4.12
C GLU A 21 7.26 12.23 -5.42
N ILE A 22 8.32 11.56 -5.86
CA ILE A 22 8.28 10.67 -7.04
C ILE A 22 7.32 9.50 -6.81
N PHE A 23 7.36 8.88 -5.63
CA PHE A 23 6.44 7.78 -5.27
C PHE A 23 5.00 8.26 -5.08
N GLN A 24 4.77 9.52 -4.73
CA GLN A 24 3.44 10.12 -4.65
C GLN A 24 2.90 10.54 -6.03
N PHE A 25 3.78 10.83 -6.99
CA PHE A 25 3.39 11.19 -8.36
C PHE A 25 2.88 9.99 -9.17
N GLU A 26 3.28 8.77 -8.79
CA GLU A 26 2.77 7.51 -9.33
C GLU A 26 1.68 6.96 -8.38
N PRO A 27 0.37 7.09 -8.69
CA PRO A 27 -0.74 6.61 -7.83
C PRO A 27 -0.88 5.07 -7.83
N SER A 28 0.24 4.34 -7.83
CA SER A 28 0.32 2.89 -8.04
C SER A 28 0.82 2.11 -6.82
N TYR A 29 1.10 2.78 -5.69
CA TYR A 29 1.41 2.06 -4.46
C TYR A 29 0.20 1.25 -4.02
N VAL A 30 0.34 -0.07 -4.05
CA VAL A 30 -0.63 -1.00 -3.49
C VAL A 30 0.11 -1.96 -2.59
N ARG A 31 -0.36 -2.10 -1.35
CA ARG A 31 0.14 -3.07 -0.38
C ARG A 31 -1.01 -3.93 0.11
N TYR A 32 -0.83 -5.24 0.05
CA TYR A 32 -1.72 -6.18 0.72
C TYR A 32 -1.30 -6.40 2.17
N ASP A 33 -2.24 -6.29 3.09
CA ASP A 33 -2.00 -6.50 4.52
C ASP A 33 -3.03 -7.47 5.12
N HIS A 34 -2.52 -8.37 5.97
CA HIS A 34 -3.30 -9.31 6.77
C HIS A 34 -3.03 -9.03 8.25
N ASP A 35 -3.67 -7.98 8.75
CA ASP A 35 -3.39 -7.39 10.05
C ASP A 35 -4.43 -7.83 11.08
N PHE A 36 -4.08 -8.85 11.87
CA PHE A 36 -4.91 -9.33 12.96
C PHE A 36 -4.83 -8.44 14.21
N GLU A 37 -3.71 -7.72 14.39
CA GLU A 37 -3.45 -6.94 15.60
C GLU A 37 -4.27 -5.64 15.60
N HIS A 38 -4.47 -5.04 14.44
CA HIS A 38 -5.20 -3.79 14.26
C HIS A 38 -6.59 -3.97 13.64
N GLU A 39 -7.13 -5.20 13.61
CA GLU A 39 -8.46 -5.47 13.05
C GLU A 39 -9.54 -4.66 13.76
N ASP A 40 -10.13 -3.71 13.04
CA ASP A 40 -11.31 -2.96 13.42
C ASP A 40 -12.31 -3.10 12.29
N LYS A 41 -13.03 -4.24 12.27
CA LYS A 41 -13.99 -4.73 11.25
C LYS A 41 -14.43 -3.75 10.14
N LYS A 42 -14.85 -2.53 10.50
CA LYS A 42 -15.29 -1.51 9.54
C LYS A 42 -14.20 -0.53 9.09
N ARG A 43 -13.28 -0.15 9.97
CA ARG A 43 -12.23 0.86 9.73
C ARG A 43 -10.91 0.25 9.25
N HIS A 44 -10.63 -0.99 9.64
CA HIS A 44 -9.43 -1.73 9.32
C HIS A 44 -9.78 -3.22 9.18
N PRO A 45 -10.26 -3.65 8.00
CA PRO A 45 -10.62 -5.05 7.76
C PRO A 45 -9.40 -5.97 7.85
N LEU A 46 -9.58 -7.18 8.37
CA LEU A 46 -8.51 -8.19 8.54
C LEU A 46 -7.70 -8.43 7.25
N ASN A 47 -8.36 -8.40 6.09
CA ASN A 47 -7.69 -8.44 4.79
C ASN A 47 -8.00 -7.13 4.08
N HIS A 48 -6.98 -6.35 3.73
CA HIS A 48 -7.19 -5.11 3.00
C HIS A 48 -6.00 -4.77 2.09
N LEU A 49 -6.28 -3.91 1.11
CA LEU A 49 -5.26 -3.23 0.31
C LEU A 49 -5.13 -1.80 0.82
N ASP A 50 -3.90 -1.39 1.15
CA ASP A 50 -3.55 0.02 1.28
C ASP A 50 -3.19 0.55 -0.10
N ILE A 51 -3.86 1.64 -0.51
CA ILE A 51 -3.65 2.27 -1.81
C ILE A 51 -3.20 3.71 -1.60
N ASN A 52 -2.21 4.12 -2.39
CA ASN A 52 -1.46 5.37 -2.29
C ASN A 52 -0.65 5.48 -0.99
N TYR A 53 0.60 5.90 -1.12
CA TYR A 53 1.50 6.09 0.01
C TYR A 53 1.26 7.42 0.76
N SER A 54 0.77 8.46 0.06
CA SER A 54 0.57 9.80 0.61
C SER A 54 -0.49 9.85 1.71
N SER A 55 -0.20 10.56 2.79
CA SER A 55 -1.15 10.81 3.90
C SER A 55 -2.38 11.64 3.50
N TYR A 56 -2.28 12.42 2.41
CA TYR A 56 -3.37 13.27 1.93
C TYR A 56 -4.35 12.55 0.98
N GLY A 57 -3.96 11.40 0.43
CA GLY A 57 -4.72 10.68 -0.61
C GLY A 57 -4.76 9.16 -0.44
N THR A 58 -4.37 8.64 0.72
CA THR A 58 -4.42 7.20 1.02
C THR A 58 -5.83 6.73 1.32
N PHE A 59 -6.16 5.52 0.88
CA PHE A 59 -7.40 4.85 1.23
C PHE A 59 -7.19 3.34 1.30
N LYS A 60 -8.14 2.66 1.93
CA LYS A 60 -8.12 1.20 2.13
C LYS A 60 -9.25 0.54 1.36
N LEU A 61 -8.97 -0.59 0.73
CA LEU A 61 -9.97 -1.46 0.13
C LEU A 61 -10.04 -2.77 0.92
N GLY A 62 -11.14 -2.97 1.64
CA GLY A 62 -11.38 -4.21 2.39
C GLY A 62 -11.66 -5.39 1.47
N LEU A 63 -11.10 -6.55 1.80
CA LEU A 63 -11.32 -7.81 1.08
C LEU A 63 -12.04 -8.81 1.98
N ASN A 64 -13.04 -9.50 1.42
CA ASN A 64 -13.82 -10.51 2.16
C ASN A 64 -13.01 -11.76 2.48
N LYS A 65 -11.93 -12.02 1.74
CA LYS A 65 -11.09 -13.21 1.84
C LYS A 65 -9.63 -12.83 1.68
N LYS A 66 -8.76 -13.66 2.26
CA LYS A 66 -7.31 -13.59 2.03
C LYS A 66 -7.01 -13.84 0.55
N ILE A 67 -6.09 -13.06 -0.03
CA ILE A 67 -5.56 -13.34 -1.37
C ILE A 67 -4.22 -14.07 -1.28
N SER A 68 -3.89 -14.85 -2.31
CA SER A 68 -2.57 -15.47 -2.45
C SER A 68 -1.56 -14.46 -2.99
N THR A 69 -0.27 -14.77 -2.88
CA THR A 69 0.81 -14.00 -3.54
C THR A 69 0.61 -13.96 -5.05
N VAL A 70 0.20 -15.06 -5.67
CA VAL A 70 -0.09 -15.13 -7.12
C VAL A 70 -1.24 -14.19 -7.51
N ASN A 71 -2.31 -14.11 -6.70
CA ASN A 71 -3.39 -13.16 -6.95
C ASN A 71 -2.87 -11.72 -6.87
N PHE A 72 -2.06 -11.42 -5.85
CA PHE A 72 -1.47 -10.10 -5.70
C PHE A 72 -0.57 -9.73 -6.88
N GLU A 73 0.31 -10.63 -7.31
CA GLU A 73 1.17 -10.46 -8.49
C GLU A 73 0.35 -10.23 -9.77
N ASN A 74 -0.67 -11.06 -10.02
CA ASN A 74 -1.52 -10.94 -11.20
C ASN A 74 -2.28 -9.61 -11.26
N MET A 75 -2.63 -9.02 -10.11
CA MET A 75 -3.29 -7.70 -10.05
C MET A 75 -2.44 -6.59 -10.71
N HIS A 76 -1.12 -6.76 -10.74
CA HIS A 76 -0.17 -5.82 -11.33
C HIS A 76 0.28 -6.21 -12.75
N ASP A 77 -0.15 -7.37 -13.28
CA ASP A 77 0.19 -7.81 -14.63
C ASP A 77 -0.92 -7.47 -15.62
N THR A 78 -0.65 -6.52 -16.52
CA THR A 78 -1.60 -6.07 -17.54
C THR A 78 -1.95 -7.13 -18.60
N ASN A 79 -1.27 -8.28 -18.58
CA ASN A 79 -1.54 -9.42 -19.47
C ASN A 79 -2.38 -10.52 -18.80
N LYS A 80 -2.79 -10.32 -17.53
CA LYS A 80 -3.66 -11.24 -16.79
C LYS A 80 -5.07 -10.69 -16.66
N ASP A 81 -5.99 -11.59 -16.35
CA ASP A 81 -7.36 -11.20 -16.04
C ASP A 81 -7.39 -10.36 -14.75
N CYS A 82 -8.24 -9.33 -14.75
CA CYS A 82 -8.43 -8.48 -13.58
C CYS A 82 -9.08 -9.24 -12.42
N LEU A 83 -8.68 -8.89 -11.19
CA LEU A 83 -9.37 -9.34 -9.98
C LEU A 83 -10.55 -8.42 -9.66
N PHE A 84 -11.70 -9.00 -9.34
CA PHE A 84 -12.89 -8.25 -8.95
C PHE A 84 -13.14 -8.35 -7.44
N VAL A 85 -13.49 -7.21 -6.84
CA VAL A 85 -13.74 -7.07 -5.39
C VAL A 85 -14.98 -7.87 -4.94
N ASN A 86 -15.92 -8.08 -5.86
CA ASN A 86 -17.19 -8.78 -5.62
C ASN A 86 -17.43 -9.82 -6.73
N GLU A 87 -16.63 -10.89 -6.77
CA GLU A 87 -17.15 -12.13 -7.36
C GLU A 87 -18.15 -12.73 -6.36
N ARG A 88 -19.42 -12.68 -6.76
CA ARG A 88 -20.56 -13.24 -6.03
C ARG A 88 -20.47 -14.76 -5.95
#